data_AF-A0AAV3W7D0-F1
#
_entry.id   AF-A0AAV3W7D0-F1
#
_cell.length_a   1.000
_cell.length_b   1.000
_cell.length_c   1.000
_cell.angle_alpha   90.00
_cell.angle_beta   90.00
_cell.angle_gamma   90.00
#
_symmetry.space_group_name_H-M   'P 1'
#
loop_
_entity.id
_entity.type
_entity.pdbx_description
1 polymer ?
#
loop_
_entity_poly.entity_id
_entity_poly.type
_entity_poly.pdbx_seq_one_letter_code
_entity_poly.pdbx_strand_id
1 'polypeptide(L)'
;MATEGHIVLDVEEKDNIVKVYTISSFGYFGFENGIFTEISGSGAIPTVMTFSENSNGGYSLIEYKEPEDGEECENSIKQMFPEKLWDKVLKGQESYSQLAESKENEAKEYLKQIGRIADVSSKYVEKKRPNINVTAENKLFVYWGKNDSFLNHCPYWIGTKERIENGVRLIYETSQSKSADGYDVITFKETKSDGTVVEERSYKIVGDEPELQ
;
A
#
# COMPACT_ATOMS: atom_id res chain seq x y z
N MET A 1 6.73 2.99 4.58
CA MET A 1 7.09 4.41 4.38
C MET A 1 5.91 5.07 3.68
N ALA A 2 5.43 6.21 4.16
CA ALA A 2 4.40 6.99 3.49
C ALA A 2 5.02 7.83 2.37
N THR A 3 4.39 7.86 1.21
CA THR A 3 4.78 8.64 0.02
C THR A 3 3.58 9.38 -0.52
N GLU A 4 3.84 10.49 -1.19
CA GLU A 4 2.83 11.34 -1.81
C GLU A 4 3.16 11.58 -3.28
N GLY A 5 2.12 11.79 -4.08
CA GLY A 5 2.26 12.28 -5.44
C GLY A 5 1.08 13.19 -5.74
N HIS A 6 1.35 14.35 -6.32
CA HIS A 6 0.32 15.28 -6.74
C HIS A 6 0.65 15.91 -8.09
N ILE A 7 -0.40 16.33 -8.77
CA ILE A 7 -0.34 17.14 -9.98
C ILE A 7 -1.18 18.38 -9.72
N VAL A 8 -0.55 19.56 -9.82
CA VAL A 8 -1.27 20.82 -9.82
C VAL A 8 -1.89 21.05 -11.19
N LEU A 9 -3.22 21.14 -11.24
CA LEU A 9 -3.97 21.38 -12.47
C LEU A 9 -4.15 22.87 -12.73
N ASP A 10 -4.43 23.63 -11.68
CA ASP A 10 -4.62 25.07 -11.72
C ASP A 10 -4.51 25.68 -10.31
N VAL A 11 -4.28 27.00 -10.27
CA VAL A 11 -4.20 27.78 -9.03
C VAL A 11 -5.00 29.06 -9.20
N GLU A 12 -5.89 29.34 -8.26
CA GLU A 12 -6.65 30.59 -8.17
C GLU A 12 -6.22 31.35 -6.91
N GLU A 13 -5.72 32.57 -7.08
CA GLU A 13 -5.30 33.43 -5.98
C GLU A 13 -6.18 34.67 -5.92
N LYS A 14 -6.76 34.93 -4.75
CA LYS A 14 -7.59 36.12 -4.51
C LYS A 14 -7.63 36.47 -3.03
N ASP A 15 -7.40 37.74 -2.69
CA ASP A 15 -7.57 38.26 -1.33
C ASP A 15 -6.83 37.44 -0.24
N ASN A 16 -5.56 37.07 -0.51
CA ASN A 16 -4.72 36.19 0.34
C ASN A 16 -5.28 34.77 0.54
N ILE A 17 -6.19 34.34 -0.32
CA ILE A 17 -6.68 32.96 -0.40
C ILE A 17 -6.13 32.33 -1.68
N VAL A 18 -5.49 31.18 -1.52
CA VAL A 18 -4.96 30.39 -2.63
C VAL A 18 -5.74 29.10 -2.70
N LYS A 19 -6.44 28.88 -3.80
CA LYS A 19 -7.15 27.63 -4.08
C LYS A 19 -6.38 26.86 -5.14
N VAL A 20 -6.02 25.63 -4.81
CA VAL A 20 -5.24 24.74 -5.67
C VAL A 20 -6.12 23.58 -6.08
N TYR A 21 -6.23 23.37 -7.39
CA TYR A 21 -6.93 22.23 -7.97
C TYR A 21 -5.90 21.17 -8.32
N THR A 22 -6.03 19.99 -7.73
CA THR A 22 -5.02 18.93 -7.87
C THR A 22 -5.63 17.58 -8.21
N ILE A 23 -4.79 16.68 -8.69
CA ILE A 23 -5.00 15.24 -8.58
C ILE A 23 -3.90 14.74 -7.65
N SER A 24 -4.26 14.08 -6.56
CA SER A 24 -3.34 13.64 -5.52
C SER A 24 -3.48 12.14 -5.28
N SER A 25 -2.40 11.50 -4.86
CA SER A 25 -2.34 10.08 -4.52
C SER A 25 -1.40 9.89 -3.34
N PHE A 26 -1.77 8.96 -2.48
CA PHE A 26 -1.02 8.59 -1.30
C PHE A 26 -0.64 7.12 -1.38
N GLY A 27 0.54 6.75 -0.91
CA GLY A 27 1.01 5.37 -0.93
C GLY A 27 1.81 5.00 0.32
N TYR A 28 1.69 3.75 0.75
CA TYR A 28 2.57 3.13 1.72
C TYR A 28 3.46 2.11 1.02
N PHE A 29 4.75 2.34 1.05
CA PHE A 29 5.75 1.39 0.57
C PHE A 29 6.22 0.45 1.69
N GLY A 30 6.37 -0.81 1.34
CA GLY A 30 6.89 -1.89 2.19
C GLY A 30 7.68 -2.90 1.36
N PHE A 31 8.48 -3.72 2.02
CA PHE A 31 9.18 -4.79 1.33
C PHE A 31 8.30 -6.01 1.18
N GLU A 32 8.13 -6.49 -0.04
CA GLU A 32 7.54 -7.78 -0.38
C GLU A 32 8.48 -8.51 -1.34
N ASN A 33 8.90 -9.74 -1.03
CA ASN A 33 9.86 -10.52 -1.84
C ASN A 33 11.14 -9.75 -2.21
N GLY A 34 11.63 -8.90 -1.31
CA GLY A 34 12.84 -8.08 -1.54
C GLY A 34 12.62 -6.82 -2.41
N ILE A 35 11.43 -6.65 -2.99
CA ILE A 35 11.04 -5.45 -3.75
C ILE A 35 10.42 -4.45 -2.78
N PHE A 36 10.81 -3.18 -2.85
CA PHE A 36 10.17 -2.11 -2.10
C PHE A 36 8.97 -1.60 -2.90
N THR A 37 7.80 -2.15 -2.61
CA THR A 37 6.57 -1.97 -3.38
C THR A 37 5.51 -1.20 -2.61
N GLU A 38 4.60 -0.55 -3.32
CA GLU A 38 3.39 0.02 -2.73
C GLU A 38 2.48 -1.13 -2.23
N ILE A 39 2.23 -1.18 -0.92
CA ILE A 39 1.46 -2.24 -0.24
C ILE A 39 0.06 -1.80 0.19
N SER A 40 -0.18 -0.49 0.24
CA SER A 40 -1.49 0.13 0.45
C SER A 40 -1.41 1.60 0.04
N GLY A 41 -2.55 2.26 -0.12
CA GLY A 41 -2.58 3.65 -0.59
C GLY A 41 -3.93 4.02 -1.16
N SER A 42 -3.95 5.14 -1.88
CA SER A 42 -5.07 5.61 -2.67
C SER A 42 -4.74 5.61 -4.16
N GLY A 43 -5.79 5.61 -4.99
CA GLY A 43 -5.66 5.89 -6.41
C GLY A 43 -5.32 7.36 -6.67
N ALA A 44 -5.61 7.81 -7.88
CA ALA A 44 -5.60 9.23 -8.22
C ALA A 44 -6.93 9.85 -7.77
N ILE A 45 -6.89 10.72 -6.76
CA ILE A 45 -8.05 11.38 -6.20
C ILE A 45 -8.02 12.85 -6.62
N PRO A 46 -9.06 13.37 -7.30
CA PRO A 46 -9.23 14.80 -7.50
C PRO A 46 -9.37 15.50 -6.15
N THR A 47 -8.54 16.50 -5.89
CA THR A 47 -8.54 17.18 -4.59
C THR A 47 -8.46 18.69 -4.78
N VAL A 48 -9.33 19.42 -4.07
CA VAL A 48 -9.27 20.89 -3.99
C VAL A 48 -8.81 21.28 -2.60
N MET A 49 -7.69 22.00 -2.55
CA MET A 49 -7.13 22.53 -1.32
C MET A 49 -7.22 24.05 -1.34
N THR A 50 -7.72 24.63 -0.26
CA THR A 50 -7.73 26.08 -0.09
C THR A 50 -6.80 26.44 1.06
N PHE A 51 -5.95 27.44 0.85
CA PHE A 51 -4.99 27.95 1.80
C PHE A 51 -5.24 29.43 2.07
N SER A 52 -4.97 29.87 3.29
CA SER A 52 -4.74 31.28 3.58
C SER A 52 -3.25 31.58 3.54
N GLU A 53 -2.89 32.66 2.85
CA GLU A 53 -1.53 33.19 2.82
C GLU A 53 -1.37 34.24 3.92
N ASN A 54 -0.31 34.09 4.72
CA ASN A 54 0.04 35.08 5.73
C ASN A 54 1.01 36.13 5.16
N SER A 55 1.18 37.24 5.90
CA SER A 55 2.05 38.36 5.49
C SER A 55 3.52 38.00 5.27
N ASN A 56 3.94 36.81 5.71
CA ASN A 56 5.31 36.32 5.58
C ASN A 56 5.46 35.31 4.41
N GLY A 57 4.44 35.17 3.56
CA GLY A 57 4.41 34.22 2.44
C GLY A 57 4.23 32.75 2.87
N GLY A 58 3.82 32.51 4.11
CA GLY A 58 3.48 31.16 4.59
C GLY A 58 2.03 30.82 4.32
N TYR A 59 1.77 29.57 3.97
CA TYR A 59 0.42 29.05 3.72
C TYR A 59 -0.10 28.24 4.90
N SER A 60 -1.39 28.40 5.21
CA SER A 60 -2.12 27.55 6.17
C SER A 60 -3.31 26.93 5.47
N LEU A 61 -3.44 25.60 5.53
CA LEU A 61 -4.58 24.89 4.95
C LEU A 61 -5.86 25.29 5.69
N ILE A 62 -6.86 25.78 4.95
CA ILE A 62 -8.17 26.15 5.48
C ILE A 62 -9.27 25.18 5.06
N GLU A 63 -9.12 24.52 3.91
CA GLU A 63 -10.10 23.56 3.42
C GLU A 63 -9.44 22.48 2.57
N TYR A 64 -9.90 21.24 2.74
CA TYR A 64 -9.52 20.07 1.95
C TYR A 64 -10.79 19.36 1.51
N LYS A 65 -10.98 19.18 0.20
CA LYS A 65 -12.16 18.53 -0.38
C LYS A 65 -11.76 17.47 -1.39
N GLU A 66 -12.42 16.33 -1.29
CA GLU A 66 -12.42 15.23 -2.26
C GLU A 66 -13.86 15.07 -2.80
N PRO A 67 -14.02 14.55 -4.03
CA PRO A 67 -15.34 14.23 -4.57
C PRO A 67 -16.02 13.14 -3.75
N GLU A 68 -17.34 13.08 -3.87
CA GLU A 68 -18.11 11.97 -3.31
C GLU A 68 -17.82 10.67 -4.09
N ASP A 69 -18.03 9.52 -3.44
CA ASP A 69 -17.82 8.21 -4.04
C ASP A 69 -19.05 7.74 -4.84
N GLY A 70 -18.83 6.79 -5.75
CA GLY A 70 -19.91 6.11 -6.46
C GLY A 70 -20.57 6.96 -7.55
N GLU A 71 -21.90 6.86 -7.67
CA GLU A 71 -22.67 7.51 -8.75
C GLU A 71 -22.60 9.05 -8.70
N GLU A 72 -22.30 9.64 -7.54
CA GLU A 72 -22.20 11.10 -7.35
C GLU A 72 -20.79 11.66 -7.61
N CYS A 73 -19.82 10.80 -7.93
CA CYS A 73 -18.43 11.20 -8.18
C CYS A 73 -18.30 12.24 -9.29
N GLU A 74 -18.95 12.03 -10.44
CA GLU A 74 -18.87 12.99 -11.55
C GLU A 74 -19.53 14.34 -11.20
N ASN A 75 -20.68 14.32 -10.54
CA ASN A 75 -21.40 15.53 -10.15
C ASN A 75 -20.62 16.36 -9.13
N SER A 76 -20.04 15.70 -8.11
CA SER A 76 -19.23 16.36 -7.09
C SER A 76 -17.95 16.96 -7.68
N ILE A 77 -17.28 16.28 -8.61
CA ILE A 77 -16.15 16.85 -9.37
C ILE A 77 -16.57 18.13 -10.09
N LYS A 78 -17.72 18.13 -10.79
CA LYS A 78 -18.20 19.31 -11.53
C LYS A 78 -18.55 20.49 -10.62
N GLN A 79 -18.97 20.24 -9.39
CA GLN A 79 -19.23 21.28 -8.38
C GLN A 79 -17.94 21.84 -7.76
N MET A 80 -16.91 21.00 -7.63
CA MET A 80 -15.65 21.36 -6.98
C MET A 80 -14.65 22.04 -7.93
N PHE A 81 -14.59 21.61 -9.20
CA PHE A 81 -13.61 22.07 -10.18
C PHE A 81 -14.23 23.04 -11.18
N PRO A 82 -13.48 24.04 -11.67
CA PRO A 82 -13.92 24.89 -12.77
C PRO A 82 -14.10 24.05 -14.06
N GLU A 83 -15.06 24.43 -14.89
CA GLU A 83 -15.48 23.69 -16.09
C GLU A 83 -14.31 23.36 -17.03
N LYS A 84 -13.36 24.29 -17.18
CA LYS A 84 -12.14 24.11 -18.00
C LYS A 84 -11.27 22.91 -17.58
N LEU A 85 -11.41 22.41 -16.34
CA LEU A 85 -10.64 21.28 -15.81
C LEU A 85 -11.40 19.95 -15.84
N TRP A 86 -12.71 19.95 -16.08
CA TRP A 86 -13.53 18.73 -15.96
C TRP A 86 -13.00 17.58 -16.82
N ASP A 87 -12.68 17.85 -18.09
CA ASP A 87 -12.13 16.83 -18.98
C ASP A 87 -10.81 16.24 -18.47
N LYS A 88 -9.92 17.07 -17.94
CA LYS A 88 -8.61 16.64 -17.43
C LYS A 88 -8.74 15.78 -16.18
N VAL A 89 -9.70 16.11 -15.31
CA VAL A 89 -9.97 15.37 -14.07
C VAL A 89 -10.70 14.06 -14.36
N LEU A 90 -11.76 14.09 -15.17
CA LEU A 90 -12.61 12.92 -15.45
C LEU A 90 -11.94 11.89 -16.37
N LYS A 91 -11.05 12.32 -17.26
CA LYS A 91 -10.34 11.44 -18.22
C LYS A 91 -8.89 11.17 -17.82
N GLY A 92 -8.48 11.52 -16.60
CA GLY A 92 -7.09 11.71 -16.15
C GLY A 92 -6.17 10.49 -16.11
N GLN A 93 -6.30 9.52 -17.03
CA GLN A 93 -5.44 8.33 -17.08
C GLN A 93 -3.94 8.67 -17.20
N GLU A 94 -3.60 9.77 -17.87
CA GLU A 94 -2.21 10.26 -17.97
C GLU A 94 -1.63 10.71 -16.61
N SER A 95 -2.48 11.02 -15.63
CA SER A 95 -2.05 11.45 -14.30
C SER A 95 -1.48 10.28 -13.48
N TYR A 96 -1.92 9.04 -13.72
CA TYR A 96 -1.49 7.89 -12.92
C TYR A 96 0.03 7.63 -13.01
N SER A 97 0.64 7.81 -14.18
CA SER A 97 2.08 7.58 -14.35
C SER A 97 2.93 8.62 -13.61
N GLN A 98 2.52 9.90 -13.64
CA GLN A 98 3.22 10.97 -12.94
C GLN A 98 3.12 10.81 -11.42
N LEU A 99 1.94 10.46 -10.91
CA LEU A 99 1.72 10.19 -9.49
C LEU A 99 2.56 8.99 -9.02
N ALA A 100 2.59 7.91 -9.82
CA ALA A 100 3.45 6.75 -9.56
C ALA A 100 4.93 7.14 -9.52
N GLU A 101 5.41 7.90 -10.49
CA GLU A 101 6.81 8.33 -10.56
C GLU A 101 7.21 9.18 -9.35
N SER A 102 6.36 10.12 -8.91
CA SER A 102 6.58 10.91 -7.70
C SER A 102 6.77 10.02 -6.47
N LYS A 103 5.81 9.11 -6.24
CA LYS A 103 5.85 8.17 -5.10
C LYS A 103 7.09 7.27 -5.14
N GLU A 104 7.43 6.74 -6.31
CA GLU A 104 8.62 5.92 -6.49
C GLU A 104 9.92 6.70 -6.24
N ASN A 105 9.98 7.99 -6.62
CA ASN A 105 11.15 8.83 -6.39
C ASN A 105 11.35 9.12 -4.89
N GLU A 106 10.29 9.44 -4.16
CA GLU A 106 10.34 9.56 -2.70
C GLU A 106 10.79 8.25 -2.05
N ALA A 107 10.24 7.11 -2.49
CA ALA A 107 10.62 5.80 -2.00
C ALA A 107 12.11 5.49 -2.26
N LYS A 108 12.65 5.84 -3.44
CA LYS A 108 14.07 5.70 -3.76
C LYS A 108 14.95 6.57 -2.85
N GLU A 109 14.55 7.82 -2.59
CA GLU A 109 15.28 8.69 -1.66
C GLU A 109 15.27 8.14 -0.23
N TYR A 110 14.14 7.61 0.24
CA TYR A 110 14.08 6.94 1.53
C TYR A 110 15.05 5.75 1.61
N LEU A 111 15.10 4.91 0.57
CA LEU A 111 16.06 3.78 0.54
C LEU A 111 17.51 4.25 0.63
N LYS A 112 17.87 5.33 -0.08
CA LYS A 112 19.21 5.96 0.03
C LYS A 112 19.49 6.45 1.44
N GLN A 113 18.53 7.13 2.08
CA GLN A 113 18.67 7.65 3.44
C GLN A 113 18.94 6.56 4.48
N ILE A 114 18.33 5.38 4.32
CA ILE A 114 18.54 4.24 5.22
C ILE A 114 19.67 3.30 4.77
N GLY A 115 20.41 3.65 3.70
CA GLY A 115 21.52 2.86 3.18
C GLY A 115 21.11 1.50 2.60
N ARG A 116 19.89 1.36 2.08
CA ARG A 116 19.41 0.13 1.45
C ARG A 116 19.33 0.25 -0.06
N ILE A 117 19.62 -0.86 -0.74
CA ILE A 117 19.46 -1.01 -2.19
C ILE A 117 18.38 -2.06 -2.42
N ALA A 118 17.36 -1.70 -3.19
CA ALA A 118 16.29 -2.58 -3.63
C ALA A 118 15.60 -1.98 -4.85
N ASP A 119 14.92 -2.83 -5.63
CA ASP A 119 14.02 -2.37 -6.67
C ASP A 119 12.82 -1.65 -6.03
N VAL A 120 12.38 -0.58 -6.66
CA VAL A 120 11.22 0.22 -6.23
C VAL A 120 10.16 0.13 -7.30
N SER A 121 8.93 -0.21 -6.92
CA SER A 121 7.81 -0.20 -7.86
C SER A 121 6.49 0.16 -7.18
N SER A 122 5.72 1.07 -7.77
CA SER A 122 4.33 1.32 -7.36
C SER A 122 3.34 0.38 -8.07
N LYS A 123 3.82 -0.50 -8.95
CA LYS A 123 2.97 -1.43 -9.70
C LYS A 123 2.62 -2.63 -8.84
N TYR A 124 1.47 -3.23 -9.15
CA TYR A 124 1.08 -4.48 -8.53
C TYR A 124 2.12 -5.57 -8.79
N VAL A 125 2.67 -6.14 -7.72
CA VAL A 125 3.53 -7.32 -7.75
C VAL A 125 2.65 -8.56 -7.64
N GLU A 126 2.78 -9.47 -8.59
CA GLU A 126 1.99 -10.72 -8.60
C GLU A 126 2.32 -11.60 -7.37
N LYS A 127 1.25 -12.06 -6.70
CA LYS A 127 1.35 -12.84 -5.46
C LYS A 127 0.96 -14.29 -5.73
N LYS A 128 1.92 -15.20 -5.63
CA LYS A 128 1.68 -16.64 -5.78
C LYS A 128 0.88 -17.16 -4.59
N ARG A 129 -0.35 -17.61 -4.81
CA ARG A 129 -1.17 -18.23 -3.76
C ARG A 129 -0.67 -19.64 -3.40
N PRO A 130 -0.83 -20.07 -2.13
CA PRO A 130 -0.67 -21.47 -1.77
C PRO A 130 -1.65 -22.34 -2.57
N ASN A 131 -1.18 -23.48 -3.07
CA ASN A 131 -2.04 -24.43 -3.77
C ASN A 131 -2.51 -25.51 -2.79
N ILE A 132 -3.59 -25.23 -2.06
CA ILE A 132 -4.17 -26.12 -1.03
C ILE A 132 -5.69 -26.08 -1.09
N ASN A 133 -6.36 -26.90 -0.28
CA ASN A 133 -7.80 -26.86 -0.14
C ASN A 133 -8.29 -25.48 0.34
N VAL A 134 -9.30 -24.89 -0.32
CA VAL A 134 -9.81 -23.54 -0.02
C VAL A 134 -10.35 -23.38 1.41
N THR A 135 -10.92 -24.45 1.99
CA THR A 135 -11.37 -24.45 3.39
C THR A 135 -10.18 -24.41 4.34
N ALA A 136 -9.10 -25.15 4.04
CA ALA A 136 -7.85 -25.10 4.80
C ALA A 136 -7.17 -23.72 4.68
N GLU A 137 -7.16 -23.12 3.48
CA GLU A 137 -6.69 -21.76 3.23
C GLU A 137 -7.45 -20.75 4.11
N ASN A 138 -8.80 -20.79 4.08
CA ASN A 138 -9.63 -19.89 4.88
C ASN A 138 -9.39 -20.07 6.40
N LYS A 139 -9.18 -21.31 6.87
CA LYS A 139 -8.83 -21.56 8.28
C LYS A 139 -7.53 -20.87 8.66
N LEU A 140 -6.46 -21.09 7.90
CA LEU A 140 -5.13 -20.51 8.17
C LEU A 140 -5.15 -18.97 8.09
N PHE A 141 -5.62 -18.42 6.98
CA PHE A 141 -5.41 -17.01 6.65
C PHE A 141 -6.56 -16.08 7.08
N VAL A 142 -7.76 -16.60 7.32
CA VAL A 142 -8.94 -15.78 7.67
C VAL A 142 -9.43 -16.06 9.09
N TYR A 143 -9.60 -17.31 9.48
CA TYR A 143 -10.20 -17.63 10.78
C TYR A 143 -9.18 -17.60 11.91
N TRP A 144 -8.05 -18.28 11.75
CA TRP A 144 -7.01 -18.32 12.77
C TRP A 144 -6.19 -17.03 12.77
N GLY A 145 -5.86 -16.50 11.60
CA GLY A 145 -5.21 -15.19 11.47
C GLY A 145 -5.95 -14.02 12.12
N LYS A 146 -7.25 -14.12 12.42
CA LYS A 146 -7.97 -13.08 13.19
C LYS A 146 -7.59 -13.03 14.67
N ASN A 147 -7.28 -14.18 15.25
CA ASN A 147 -7.03 -14.32 16.69
C ASN A 147 -5.55 -14.60 17.01
N ASP A 148 -4.73 -14.81 15.98
CA ASP A 148 -3.31 -15.10 16.09
C ASP A 148 -2.51 -14.03 15.36
N SER A 149 -1.82 -13.17 16.12
CA SER A 149 -1.06 -12.05 15.55
C SER A 149 0.09 -12.49 14.66
N PHE A 150 0.74 -13.61 14.99
CA PHE A 150 1.85 -14.14 14.19
C PHE A 150 1.35 -14.60 12.82
N LEU A 151 0.26 -15.37 12.78
CA LEU A 151 -0.36 -15.78 11.52
C LEU A 151 -0.93 -14.57 10.74
N ASN A 152 -1.50 -13.59 11.42
CA ASN A 152 -1.98 -12.34 10.81
C ASN A 152 -0.86 -11.56 10.11
N HIS A 153 0.31 -11.52 10.74
CA HIS A 153 1.47 -10.83 10.22
C HIS A 153 2.15 -11.59 9.10
N CYS A 154 1.90 -12.88 8.90
CA CYS A 154 2.39 -13.60 7.74
C CYS A 154 1.64 -13.20 6.45
N PRO A 155 2.30 -13.24 5.27
CA PRO A 155 1.61 -13.02 4.00
C PRO A 155 0.63 -14.16 3.71
N TYR A 156 -0.55 -13.87 3.15
CA TYR A 156 -1.48 -14.92 2.69
C TYR A 156 -1.03 -15.59 1.38
N TRP A 157 0.12 -15.18 0.85
CA TRP A 157 0.73 -15.66 -0.39
C TRP A 157 2.13 -16.22 -0.09
N ILE A 158 2.63 -17.07 -0.98
CA ILE A 158 3.97 -17.63 -0.89
C ILE A 158 5.00 -16.53 -1.14
N GLY A 159 5.87 -16.30 -0.16
CA GLY A 159 6.87 -15.24 -0.19
C GLY A 159 7.07 -14.58 1.15
N THR A 160 7.69 -13.40 1.12
CA THR A 160 8.05 -12.63 2.31
C THR A 160 7.45 -11.24 2.29
N LYS A 161 7.20 -10.69 3.47
CA LYS A 161 7.01 -9.24 3.67
C LYS A 161 7.73 -8.77 4.93
N GLU A 162 8.19 -7.53 4.92
CA GLU A 162 8.84 -6.94 6.10
C GLU A 162 7.89 -6.02 6.88
N ARG A 163 8.04 -6.01 8.21
CA ARG A 163 7.40 -5.03 9.10
C ARG A 163 8.42 -4.44 10.06
N ILE A 164 8.14 -3.22 10.53
CA ILE A 164 8.91 -2.60 11.61
C ILE A 164 8.01 -2.57 12.84
N GLU A 165 8.42 -3.28 13.88
CA GLU A 165 7.68 -3.41 15.13
C GLU A 165 8.58 -2.93 16.27
N ASN A 166 8.18 -1.88 16.97
CA ASN A 166 8.97 -1.25 18.04
C ASN A 166 10.41 -0.91 17.63
N GLY A 167 10.60 -0.46 16.38
CA GLY A 167 11.91 -0.13 15.81
C GLY A 167 12.73 -1.33 15.33
N VAL A 168 12.24 -2.56 15.52
CA VAL A 168 12.88 -3.79 15.04
C VAL A 168 12.27 -4.20 13.71
N ARG A 169 13.13 -4.52 12.73
CA ARG A 169 12.70 -5.02 11.42
C ARG A 169 12.57 -6.55 11.46
N LEU A 170 11.37 -7.02 11.18
CA LEU A 170 10.99 -8.43 11.13
C LEU A 170 10.61 -8.81 9.71
N ILE A 171 10.97 -10.03 9.33
CA ILE A 171 10.65 -10.63 8.04
C ILE A 171 9.67 -11.77 8.32
N TYR A 172 8.47 -11.63 7.78
CA TYR A 172 7.42 -12.65 7.83
C TYR A 172 7.38 -13.39 6.51
N GLU A 173 7.39 -14.72 6.58
CA GLU A 173 7.42 -15.62 5.42
C GLU A 173 6.27 -16.62 5.50
N THR A 174 5.67 -16.89 4.34
CA THR A 174 4.82 -18.06 4.11
C THR A 174 5.44 -18.89 2.99
N SER A 175 5.68 -20.16 3.25
CA SER A 175 6.22 -21.11 2.28
C SER A 175 5.36 -22.37 2.18
N GLN A 176 5.45 -23.06 1.04
CA GLN A 176 4.75 -24.31 0.78
C GLN A 176 5.75 -25.40 0.39
N SER A 177 5.63 -26.56 1.02
CA SER A 177 6.40 -27.76 0.71
C SER A 177 5.48 -28.99 0.67
N LYS A 178 6.08 -30.17 0.48
CA LYS A 178 5.39 -31.47 0.55
C LYS A 178 5.98 -32.28 1.69
N SER A 179 5.13 -32.90 2.49
CA SER A 179 5.52 -33.89 3.49
C SER A 179 5.97 -35.20 2.83
N ALA A 180 6.61 -36.09 3.60
CA ALA A 180 7.07 -37.39 3.12
C ALA A 180 5.93 -38.29 2.60
N ASP A 181 4.73 -38.13 3.14
CA ASP A 181 3.50 -38.81 2.73
C ASP A 181 2.67 -38.02 1.68
N GLY A 182 3.24 -36.97 1.09
CA GLY A 182 2.70 -36.29 -0.09
C GLY A 182 1.68 -35.18 0.17
N TYR A 183 1.37 -34.88 1.43
CA TYR A 183 0.48 -33.78 1.79
C TYR A 183 1.19 -32.43 1.62
N ASP A 184 0.40 -31.39 1.35
CA ASP A 184 0.90 -30.01 1.39
C ASP A 184 1.22 -29.60 2.81
N VAL A 185 2.34 -28.88 2.98
CA VAL A 185 2.73 -28.28 4.26
C VAL A 185 2.90 -26.79 4.04
N ILE A 186 2.16 -26.00 4.81
CA ILE A 186 2.32 -24.54 4.86
C ILE A 186 3.15 -24.18 6.08
N THR A 187 4.27 -23.50 5.85
CA THR A 187 5.15 -23.04 6.93
C THR A 187 5.12 -21.53 7.02
N PHE A 188 4.87 -21.04 8.22
CA PHE A 188 4.93 -19.64 8.60
C PHE A 188 6.20 -19.40 9.39
N LYS A 189 6.88 -18.29 9.13
CA LYS A 189 8.14 -17.98 9.79
C LYS A 189 8.30 -16.50 10.02
N GLU A 190 8.73 -16.15 11.22
CA GLU A 190 9.18 -14.80 11.58
C GLU A 190 10.68 -14.85 11.86
N THR A 191 11.42 -13.97 11.20
CA THR A 191 12.86 -13.83 11.39
C THR A 191 13.25 -12.39 11.61
N LYS A 192 14.29 -12.17 12.41
CA LYS A 192 14.98 -10.88 12.48
C LYS A 192 15.86 -10.69 11.25
N SER A 193 16.27 -9.45 11.02
CA SER A 193 17.17 -9.10 9.90
C SER A 193 18.54 -9.80 9.94
N ASP A 194 18.97 -10.31 11.10
CA ASP A 194 20.21 -11.10 11.25
C ASP A 194 20.02 -12.60 10.97
N GLY A 195 18.81 -13.02 10.59
CA GLY A 195 18.45 -14.41 10.32
C GLY A 195 18.00 -15.20 11.55
N THR A 196 17.97 -14.60 12.74
CA THR A 196 17.44 -15.26 13.94
C THR A 196 15.95 -15.56 13.76
N VAL A 197 15.57 -16.84 13.85
CA VAL A 197 14.16 -17.26 13.87
C VAL A 197 13.54 -16.87 15.21
N VAL A 198 12.46 -16.10 15.16
CA VAL A 198 11.67 -15.70 16.33
C VAL A 198 10.58 -16.74 16.57
N GLU A 199 9.88 -17.12 15.51
CA GLU A 199 8.79 -18.08 15.56
C GLU A 199 8.66 -18.80 14.21
N GLU A 200 8.37 -20.10 14.24
CA GLU A 200 8.12 -20.92 13.06
C GLU A 200 6.99 -21.91 13.39
N ARG A 201 6.02 -22.04 12.47
CA ARG A 201 4.92 -23.00 12.61
C ARG A 201 4.62 -23.64 11.26
N SER A 202 4.51 -24.96 11.24
CA SER A 202 4.20 -25.73 10.04
C SER A 202 2.87 -26.45 10.20
N TYR A 203 2.03 -26.37 9.17
CA TYR A 203 0.71 -26.98 9.13
C TYR A 203 0.63 -27.94 7.97
N LYS A 204 0.43 -29.23 8.26
CA LYS A 204 0.14 -30.26 7.28
C LYS A 204 -1.33 -30.15 6.87
N ILE A 205 -1.63 -30.13 5.58
CA ILE A 205 -3.00 -30.01 5.10
C ILE A 205 -3.57 -31.40 4.81
N VAL A 206 -4.46 -31.89 5.66
CA VAL A 206 -5.14 -33.19 5.52
C VAL A 206 -6.59 -32.95 5.12
N GLY A 207 -6.88 -33.08 3.82
CA GLY A 207 -8.20 -32.74 3.29
C GLY A 207 -8.46 -31.24 3.39
N ASP A 208 -9.39 -30.84 4.26
CA ASP A 208 -9.74 -29.44 4.57
C ASP A 208 -9.27 -28.98 5.95
N GLU A 209 -8.51 -29.81 6.66
CA GLU A 209 -7.97 -29.52 7.99
C GLU A 209 -6.45 -29.23 7.94
N PRO A 210 -6.02 -28.03 8.38
CA PRO A 210 -4.62 -27.80 8.70
C PRO A 210 -4.29 -28.41 10.07
N GLU A 211 -3.30 -29.29 10.14
CA GLU A 211 -2.82 -29.93 11.36
C GLU A 211 -1.43 -29.37 11.71
N LEU A 212 -1.31 -28.75 12.89
CA LEU A 212 -0.02 -28.24 13.37
C LEU A 212 0.96 -29.42 13.59
N GLN A 213 2.18 -29.30 13.06
CA GLN A 213 3.26 -30.28 13.20
C GLN A 213 4.16 -30.02 14.40
#